data_AF-A0A960VWF0-F1
#
_entry.id   AF-A0A960VWF0-F1
#
_cell.length_a   1.000
_cell.length_b   1.000
_cell.length_c   1.000
_cell.angle_alpha   90.00
_cell.angle_beta   90.00
_cell.angle_gamma   90.00
#
_symmetry.space_group_name_H-M   'P 1'
#
loop_
_entity.id
_entity.type
_entity.pdbx_description
1 polymer ?
#
loop_
_entity_poly.entity_id
_entity_poly.type
_entity_poly.pdbx_seq_one_letter_code
_entity_poly.pdbx_strand_id
1 'polypeptide(L)'
;LVSAATLSNRYIADRFLPDKAIDLIDEAAARLRMEVDSKPEELDELDRRIIQLKIEREALKKETDDASKSRLEKLEAELADLEEESAAMTQTWLAEKERLAGATRVKEELDKARGQLERAQRDGDLAKAGELAYGVIPSLEKQLEAAEAASAEAAKKAMVEEVVTPDHVAQIVSRWTGIPVDKMLEGEREKLLKMEEMLGKRVIGQEEAVEAVSRSVRRARAGLQATNRPIGSFLFLGPTGVGKTELAKALA
;
A
#
# COMPACT_ATOMS: atom_id res chain seq x y z
N LEU A 1 -10.16 1.33 -2.07
CA LEU A 1 -11.14 1.34 -3.20
C LEU A 1 -11.12 2.63 -4.02
N VAL A 2 -11.44 3.80 -3.45
CA VAL A 2 -11.47 5.07 -4.22
C VAL A 2 -10.14 5.35 -4.92
N SER A 3 -9.01 5.22 -4.21
CA SER A 3 -7.68 5.40 -4.80
C SER A 3 -7.44 4.49 -6.02
N ALA A 4 -7.77 3.20 -5.92
CA ALA A 4 -7.63 2.24 -7.04
C ALA A 4 -8.49 2.62 -8.24
N ALA A 5 -9.74 3.05 -8.02
CA ALA A 5 -10.59 3.54 -9.10
C ALA A 5 -10.03 4.82 -9.75
N THR A 6 -9.57 5.78 -8.94
CA THR A 6 -9.02 7.05 -9.43
C THR A 6 -7.72 6.86 -10.20
N LEU A 7 -6.75 6.12 -9.63
CA LEU A 7 -5.44 5.89 -10.24
C LEU A 7 -5.55 5.01 -11.49
N SER A 8 -6.33 3.92 -11.44
CA SER A 8 -6.53 3.08 -12.63
C SER A 8 -7.24 3.81 -13.76
N ASN A 9 -8.22 4.65 -13.46
CA ASN A 9 -8.89 5.46 -14.48
C ASN A 9 -7.94 6.47 -15.13
N ARG A 10 -7.00 7.00 -14.37
CA ARG A 10 -6.09 8.05 -14.82
C ARG A 10 -4.88 7.52 -15.59
N TYR A 11 -4.29 6.42 -15.13
CA TYR A 11 -2.97 5.98 -15.61
C TYR A 11 -3.00 4.66 -16.39
N ILE A 12 -4.08 3.87 -16.30
CA ILE A 12 -4.23 2.60 -17.03
C ILE A 12 -5.27 2.78 -18.13
N ALA A 13 -4.82 3.04 -19.35
CA ALA A 13 -5.67 3.41 -20.48
C ALA A 13 -6.16 2.22 -21.33
N ASP A 14 -5.46 1.09 -21.25
CA ASP A 14 -5.68 -0.14 -22.04
C ASP A 14 -6.73 -1.09 -21.43
N ARG A 15 -7.26 -0.75 -20.24
CA ARG A 15 -8.26 -1.53 -19.51
C ARG A 15 -9.45 -0.69 -19.05
N PHE A 16 -10.58 -1.33 -18.79
CA PHE A 16 -11.83 -0.68 -18.42
C PHE A 16 -12.19 -0.88 -16.95
N LEU A 17 -12.91 0.09 -16.37
CA LEU A 17 -13.55 -0.08 -15.06
C LEU A 17 -14.77 -1.01 -15.18
N PRO A 18 -15.14 -1.77 -14.12
CA PRO A 18 -14.51 -1.81 -12.79
C PRO A 18 -13.28 -2.72 -12.68
N ASP A 19 -13.06 -3.58 -13.68
CA ASP A 19 -12.07 -4.66 -13.70
C ASP A 19 -10.66 -4.20 -13.29
N LYS A 20 -10.12 -3.17 -13.95
CA LYS A 20 -8.77 -2.65 -13.62
C LYS A 20 -8.59 -2.12 -12.20
N ALA A 21 -9.68 -1.69 -11.55
CA ALA A 21 -9.61 -1.22 -10.17
C ALA A 21 -9.66 -2.37 -9.17
N ILE A 22 -10.36 -3.46 -9.52
CA ILE A 22 -10.42 -4.69 -8.72
C ILE A 22 -9.05 -5.36 -8.75
N ASP A 23 -8.44 -5.52 -9.93
CA ASP A 23 -7.11 -6.10 -10.06
C ASP A 23 -6.03 -5.38 -9.24
N LEU A 24 -6.06 -4.05 -9.21
CA LEU A 24 -5.11 -3.28 -8.39
C LEU A 24 -5.29 -3.58 -6.90
N ILE A 25 -6.53 -3.79 -6.44
CA ILE A 25 -6.81 -4.13 -5.05
C ILE A 25 -6.38 -5.56 -4.76
N ASP A 26 -6.61 -6.49 -5.70
CA ASP A 26 -6.21 -7.88 -5.55
C ASP A 26 -4.69 -8.02 -5.51
N GLU A 27 -3.95 -7.33 -6.40
CA GLU A 27 -2.48 -7.34 -6.36
C GLU A 27 -1.95 -6.66 -5.09
N ALA A 28 -2.59 -5.56 -4.64
CA ALA A 28 -2.20 -4.89 -3.40
C ALA A 28 -2.42 -5.79 -2.18
N ALA A 29 -3.57 -6.45 -2.10
CA ALA A 29 -3.90 -7.36 -1.03
C ALA A 29 -3.01 -8.61 -1.04
N ALA A 30 -2.73 -9.18 -2.21
CA ALA A 30 -1.84 -10.33 -2.35
C ALA A 30 -0.42 -9.98 -1.89
N ARG A 31 0.09 -8.80 -2.27
CA ARG A 31 1.41 -8.34 -1.85
C ARG A 31 1.48 -8.07 -0.35
N LEU A 32 0.48 -7.37 0.20
CA LEU A 32 0.40 -7.10 1.63
C LEU A 32 0.35 -8.41 2.44
N ARG A 33 -0.40 -9.40 1.94
CA ARG A 33 -0.44 -10.73 2.56
C ARG A 33 0.92 -11.42 2.56
N MET A 34 1.69 -11.32 1.47
CA MET A 34 3.05 -11.86 1.44
C MET A 34 3.97 -11.16 2.45
N GLU A 35 3.83 -9.85 2.61
CA GLU A 35 4.59 -9.06 3.59
C GLU A 35 4.24 -9.46 5.02
N VAL A 36 2.94 -9.64 5.32
CA VAL A 36 2.44 -10.13 6.62
C VAL A 36 2.93 -11.54 6.94
N ASP A 37 2.97 -12.41 5.94
CA ASP A 37 3.43 -13.79 6.12
C ASP A 37 4.96 -13.91 6.28
N SER A 38 5.70 -12.88 5.86
CA SER A 38 7.16 -12.82 5.91
C SER A 38 7.66 -12.22 7.22
N LYS A 39 8.91 -12.53 7.56
CA LYS A 39 9.59 -11.94 8.71
C LYS A 39 9.80 -10.43 8.44
N PRO A 40 9.50 -9.53 9.40
CA PRO A 40 9.79 -8.10 9.26
C PRO A 40 11.27 -7.84 8.97
N GLU A 41 11.57 -6.82 8.17
CA GLU A 41 12.94 -6.52 7.72
C GLU A 41 13.88 -6.27 8.92
N GLU A 42 13.43 -5.51 9.91
CA GLU A 42 14.19 -5.24 11.15
C GLU A 42 14.58 -6.53 11.88
N LEU A 43 13.68 -7.52 11.91
CA LEU A 43 13.93 -8.81 12.56
C LEU A 43 14.84 -9.71 11.72
N ASP A 44 14.74 -9.68 10.39
CA ASP A 44 15.65 -10.42 9.50
C ASP A 44 17.07 -9.84 9.53
N GLU A 45 17.21 -8.51 9.57
CA GLU A 45 18.49 -7.83 9.74
C GLU A 45 19.15 -8.20 11.07
N LEU A 46 18.38 -8.18 12.16
CA LEU A 46 18.86 -8.56 13.49
C LEU A 46 19.34 -10.02 13.51
N ASP A 47 18.57 -10.94 12.93
CA ASP A 47 18.95 -12.36 12.86
C ASP A 47 20.21 -12.59 12.05
N ARG A 48 20.35 -11.91 10.89
CA ARG A 48 21.57 -11.96 10.09
C ARG A 48 22.77 -11.45 10.88
N ARG A 49 22.59 -10.38 11.66
CA ARG A 49 23.64 -9.83 12.52
C ARG A 49 24.04 -10.82 13.61
N ILE A 50 23.07 -11.45 14.27
CA ILE A 50 23.31 -12.51 15.27
C ILE A 50 24.10 -13.66 14.64
N ILE A 51 23.74 -14.12 13.44
CA ILE A 51 24.46 -15.20 12.75
C ILE A 51 25.92 -14.80 12.47
N GLN A 52 26.16 -13.57 12.00
CA GLN A 52 27.52 -13.08 11.77
C GLN A 52 28.36 -13.09 13.06
N LEU A 53 27.79 -12.57 14.15
CA LEU A 53 28.46 -12.55 15.45
C LEU A 53 28.70 -13.97 15.99
N LYS A 54 27.77 -14.92 15.79
CA LYS A 54 27.97 -16.34 16.14
C LYS A 54 29.16 -16.94 15.41
N ILE A 55 29.33 -16.62 14.13
CA ILE A 55 30.47 -17.09 13.33
C ILE A 55 31.78 -16.47 13.86
N GLU A 56 31.79 -15.16 14.13
CA GLU A 56 32.95 -14.47 14.72
C GLU A 56 33.31 -15.07 16.09
N ARG A 57 32.31 -15.37 16.93
CA ARG A 57 32.49 -16.05 18.22
C ARG A 57 33.21 -17.39 18.07
N GLU A 58 32.77 -18.23 17.14
CA GLU A 58 33.39 -19.55 16.92
C GLU A 58 34.81 -19.47 16.33
N ALA A 59 35.14 -18.38 15.62
CA ALA A 59 36.51 -18.10 15.21
C ALA A 59 37.38 -17.68 16.41
N LEU A 60 36.91 -16.71 17.21
CA LEU A 60 37.64 -16.18 18.37
C LEU A 60 37.89 -17.23 19.46
N LYS A 61 36.98 -18.21 19.63
CA LYS A 61 37.19 -19.34 20.55
C LYS A 61 38.42 -20.19 20.25
N LYS A 62 38.95 -20.15 19.03
CA LYS A 62 40.16 -20.89 18.61
C LYS A 62 41.44 -20.10 18.82
N GLU A 63 41.33 -18.80 19.07
CA GLU A 63 42.46 -17.92 19.33
C GLU A 63 42.84 -17.95 20.81
N THR A 64 44.11 -17.71 21.12
CA THR A 64 44.65 -17.85 22.49
C THR A 64 45.21 -16.56 23.09
N ASP A 65 45.33 -15.51 22.27
CA ASP A 65 45.83 -14.20 22.70
C ASP A 65 44.81 -13.45 23.56
N ASP A 66 45.31 -12.58 24.44
CA ASP A 66 44.47 -11.90 25.43
C ASP A 66 43.55 -10.84 24.80
N ALA A 67 43.90 -10.30 23.62
CA ALA A 67 43.02 -9.38 22.89
C ALA A 67 41.79 -10.13 22.33
N SER A 68 41.99 -11.33 21.77
CA SER A 68 40.90 -12.20 21.32
C SER A 68 39.97 -12.63 22.45
N LYS A 69 40.50 -12.95 23.64
CA LYS A 69 39.67 -13.26 24.83
C LYS A 69 38.83 -12.06 25.26
N SER A 70 39.41 -10.86 25.33
CA SER A 70 38.65 -9.66 25.68
C SER A 70 37.60 -9.29 24.63
N ARG A 71 37.89 -9.51 23.34
CA ARG A 71 36.90 -9.34 22.27
C ARG A 71 35.78 -10.36 22.37
N LEU A 72 36.10 -11.63 22.68
CA LEU A 72 35.13 -12.69 22.86
C LEU A 72 34.13 -12.37 23.98
N GLU A 73 34.60 -11.92 25.14
CA GLU A 73 33.72 -11.53 26.26
C GLU A 73 32.75 -10.41 25.87
N LYS A 74 33.23 -9.36 25.19
CA LYS A 74 32.38 -8.26 24.70
C LYS A 74 31.37 -8.74 23.66
N LEU A 75 31.81 -9.60 22.76
CA LEU A 75 30.97 -10.15 21.71
C LEU A 75 29.88 -11.06 22.29
N GLU A 76 30.19 -11.87 23.31
CA GLU A 76 29.20 -12.70 23.98
C GLU A 76 28.14 -11.87 24.70
N ALA A 77 28.51 -10.72 25.29
CA ALA A 77 27.56 -9.77 25.84
C ALA A 77 26.67 -9.14 24.75
N GLU A 78 27.25 -8.61 23.66
CA GLU A 78 26.50 -8.06 22.52
C GLU A 78 25.54 -9.11 21.92
N LEU A 79 25.99 -10.36 21.83
CA LEU A 79 25.20 -11.46 21.30
C LEU A 79 24.01 -11.80 22.20
N ALA A 80 24.20 -11.79 23.53
CA ALA A 80 23.11 -12.03 24.47
C ALA A 80 22.03 -10.94 24.38
N ASP A 81 22.45 -9.68 24.30
CA ASP A 81 21.53 -8.54 24.17
C ASP A 81 20.71 -8.63 22.86
N LEU A 82 21.38 -8.90 21.72
CA LEU A 82 20.70 -9.02 20.42
C LEU A 82 19.81 -10.26 20.34
N GLU A 83 20.20 -11.38 20.95
CA GLU A 83 19.37 -12.60 21.01
C GLU A 83 18.09 -12.37 21.84
N GLU A 84 18.18 -11.63 22.95
CA GLU A 84 17.02 -11.25 23.75
C GLU A 84 16.07 -10.34 22.96
N GLU A 85 16.61 -9.35 22.26
CA GLU A 85 15.83 -8.45 21.40
C GLU A 85 15.15 -9.21 20.25
N SER A 86 15.86 -10.10 19.56
CA SER A 86 15.29 -10.93 18.48
C SER A 86 14.21 -11.86 18.99
N ALA A 87 14.39 -12.45 20.18
CA ALA A 87 13.38 -13.30 20.80
C ALA A 87 12.11 -12.52 21.14
N ALA A 88 12.24 -11.32 21.72
CA ALA A 88 11.11 -10.44 22.05
C ALA A 88 10.33 -10.00 20.80
N MET A 89 11.04 -9.58 19.75
CA MET A 89 10.43 -9.21 18.47
C MET A 89 9.75 -10.40 17.79
N THR A 90 10.40 -11.58 17.79
CA THR A 90 9.83 -12.81 17.22
C THR A 90 8.54 -13.20 17.93
N GLN A 91 8.48 -13.11 19.26
CA GLN A 91 7.26 -13.40 20.02
C GLN A 91 6.12 -12.44 19.66
N THR A 92 6.44 -11.14 19.53
CA THR A 92 5.47 -10.11 19.14
C THR A 92 4.91 -10.38 17.75
N TRP A 93 5.77 -10.66 16.78
CA TRP A 93 5.38 -10.99 15.41
C TRP A 93 4.51 -12.27 15.33
N LEU A 94 4.88 -13.33 16.05
CA LEU A 94 4.09 -14.57 16.10
C LEU A 94 2.71 -14.36 16.72
N ALA A 95 2.61 -13.57 17.79
CA ALA A 95 1.35 -13.24 18.42
C ALA A 95 0.44 -12.42 17.49
N GLU A 96 1.02 -11.48 16.75
CA GLU A 96 0.32 -10.69 15.74
C GLU A 96 -0.21 -11.56 14.59
N LYS A 97 0.64 -12.47 14.08
CA LYS A 97 0.26 -13.42 13.02
C LYS A 97 -0.87 -14.35 13.44
N GLU A 98 -0.82 -14.89 14.65
CA GLU A 98 -1.88 -15.77 15.17
C GLU A 98 -3.20 -15.03 15.36
N ARG A 99 -3.15 -13.78 15.85
CA ARG A 99 -4.33 -12.92 15.98
C ARG A 99 -5.00 -12.69 14.63
N LEU A 100 -4.21 -12.39 13.59
CA LEU A 100 -4.69 -12.20 12.22
C LEU A 100 -5.32 -13.48 11.64
N ALA A 101 -4.66 -14.63 11.85
CA ALA A 101 -5.17 -15.93 11.41
C ALA A 101 -6.50 -16.28 12.08
N GLY A 102 -6.64 -15.97 13.38
CA GLY A 102 -7.87 -16.14 14.14
C GLY A 102 -9.03 -15.32 13.57
N ALA A 103 -8.83 -14.01 13.35
CA ALA A 103 -9.86 -13.14 12.77
C ALA A 103 -10.29 -13.60 11.36
N THR A 104 -9.31 -14.01 10.53
CA THR A 104 -9.56 -14.53 9.18
C THR A 104 -10.40 -15.80 9.22
N ARG A 105 -10.10 -16.73 10.14
CA ARG A 105 -10.84 -17.98 10.29
C ARG A 105 -12.30 -17.74 10.70
N VAL A 106 -12.55 -16.85 11.67
CA VAL A 106 -13.93 -16.50 12.09
C VAL A 106 -14.70 -15.89 10.93
N LYS A 107 -14.06 -15.04 10.12
CA LYS A 107 -14.67 -14.45 8.92
C LYS A 107 -15.03 -15.49 7.87
N GLU A 108 -14.14 -16.44 7.59
CA GLU A 108 -14.43 -17.56 6.68
C GLU A 108 -15.58 -18.45 7.18
N GLU A 109 -15.63 -18.73 8.49
CA GLU A 109 -16.73 -19.48 9.10
C GLU A 109 -18.06 -18.72 9.00
N LEU A 110 -18.04 -17.40 9.19
CA LEU A 110 -19.21 -16.53 9.03
C LEU A 110 -19.73 -16.53 7.58
N ASP A 111 -18.84 -16.40 6.59
CA ASP A 111 -19.23 -16.41 5.18
C ASP A 111 -19.78 -17.79 4.76
N LYS A 112 -19.18 -18.88 5.26
CA LYS A 112 -19.72 -20.25 5.09
C LYS A 112 -21.11 -20.37 5.71
N ALA A 113 -21.32 -19.86 6.93
CA ALA A 113 -22.60 -19.91 7.62
C ALA A 113 -23.69 -19.11 6.87
N ARG A 114 -23.34 -17.91 6.37
CA ARG A 114 -24.24 -17.09 5.53
C ARG A 114 -24.63 -17.80 4.23
N GLY A 115 -23.66 -18.42 3.55
CA GLY A 115 -23.94 -19.22 2.36
C GLY A 115 -24.81 -20.45 2.65
N GLN A 116 -24.62 -21.10 3.80
CA GLN A 116 -25.48 -22.21 4.24
C GLN A 116 -26.89 -21.75 4.58
N LEU A 117 -27.05 -20.57 5.19
CA LEU A 117 -28.36 -19.99 5.49
C LEU A 117 -29.14 -19.75 4.19
N GLU A 118 -28.50 -19.15 3.18
CA GLU A 118 -29.13 -18.89 1.90
C GLU A 118 -29.58 -20.18 1.20
N ARG A 119 -28.77 -21.23 1.27
CA ARG A 119 -29.13 -22.57 0.77
C ARG A 119 -30.31 -23.17 1.54
N ALA A 120 -30.26 -23.16 2.87
CA ALA A 120 -31.33 -23.69 3.71
C ALA A 120 -32.66 -22.97 3.48
N GLN A 121 -32.63 -21.65 3.25
CA GLN A 121 -33.82 -20.88 2.88
C GLN A 121 -34.38 -21.29 1.52
N ARG A 122 -33.51 -21.52 0.52
CA ARG A 122 -33.93 -21.98 -0.82
C ARG A 122 -34.50 -23.40 -0.79
N ASP A 123 -33.93 -24.27 0.03
CA ASP A 123 -34.32 -25.68 0.16
C ASP A 123 -35.54 -25.88 1.08
N GLY A 124 -36.00 -24.82 1.77
CA GLY A 124 -37.13 -24.87 2.69
C GLY A 124 -36.83 -25.52 4.05
N ASP A 125 -35.55 -25.73 4.39
CA ASP A 125 -35.12 -26.24 5.69
C ASP A 125 -35.16 -25.11 6.74
N LEU A 126 -36.37 -24.82 7.23
CA LEU A 126 -36.64 -23.74 8.18
C LEU A 126 -35.98 -23.97 9.54
N ALA A 127 -35.77 -25.23 9.94
CA ALA A 127 -35.12 -25.55 11.21
C ALA A 127 -33.65 -25.13 11.19
N LYS A 128 -32.92 -25.56 10.15
CA LYS A 128 -31.52 -25.19 9.96
C LYS A 128 -31.34 -23.69 9.70
N ALA A 129 -32.26 -23.08 8.94
CA ALA A 129 -32.24 -21.64 8.72
C ALA A 129 -32.41 -20.85 10.04
N GLY A 130 -33.28 -21.31 10.94
CA GLY A 130 -33.47 -20.71 12.27
C GLY A 130 -32.22 -20.81 13.14
N GLU A 131 -31.59 -21.99 13.20
CA GLU A 131 -30.33 -22.20 13.95
C GLU A 131 -29.20 -21.29 13.45
N LEU A 132 -29.01 -21.23 12.12
CA LEU A 132 -27.97 -20.42 11.51
C LEU A 132 -28.23 -18.92 11.73
N ALA A 133 -29.47 -18.45 11.49
CA ALA A 133 -29.80 -17.04 11.55
C ALA A 133 -29.79 -16.45 12.97
N TYR A 134 -30.22 -17.22 13.98
CA TYR A 134 -30.40 -16.72 15.35
C TYR A 134 -29.37 -17.26 16.36
N GLY A 135 -28.62 -18.30 16.01
CA GLY A 135 -27.59 -18.89 16.87
C GLY A 135 -26.18 -18.66 16.32
N VAL A 136 -25.86 -19.36 15.22
CA VAL A 136 -24.49 -19.47 14.71
C VAL A 136 -23.98 -18.13 14.17
N ILE A 137 -24.70 -17.49 13.23
CA ILE A 137 -24.27 -16.24 12.60
C ILE A 137 -24.08 -15.12 13.63
N PRO A 138 -25.05 -14.83 14.54
CA PRO A 138 -24.85 -13.79 15.56
C PRO A 138 -23.68 -14.08 16.52
N SER A 139 -23.40 -15.36 16.82
CA SER A 139 -22.24 -15.71 17.65
C SER A 139 -20.92 -15.48 16.94
N LEU A 140 -20.82 -15.81 15.64
CA LEU A 140 -19.65 -15.55 14.81
C LEU A 140 -19.43 -14.06 14.57
N GLU A 141 -20.50 -13.28 14.37
CA GLU A 141 -20.43 -11.82 14.24
C GLU A 141 -19.85 -11.19 15.51
N LYS A 142 -20.31 -11.61 16.70
CA LYS A 142 -19.73 -11.15 17.97
C LYS A 142 -18.27 -11.53 18.15
N GLN A 143 -17.88 -12.73 17.74
CA GLN A 143 -16.49 -13.17 17.80
C GLN A 143 -15.60 -12.35 16.84
N LEU A 144 -16.10 -12.06 15.64
CA LEU A 144 -15.40 -11.25 14.67
C LEU A 144 -15.22 -9.82 15.17
N GLU A 145 -16.27 -9.20 15.71
CA GLU A 145 -16.22 -7.85 16.26
C GLU A 145 -15.22 -7.77 17.44
N ALA A 146 -15.19 -8.77 18.32
CA ALA A 146 -14.21 -8.84 19.39
C ALA A 146 -12.78 -8.99 18.88
N ALA A 147 -12.56 -9.80 17.83
CA ALA A 147 -11.25 -9.99 17.22
C ALA A 147 -10.77 -8.72 16.49
N GLU A 148 -11.67 -8.01 15.81
CA GLU A 148 -11.38 -6.73 15.13
C GLU A 148 -11.09 -5.61 16.14
N ALA A 149 -11.82 -5.55 17.26
CA ALA A 149 -11.56 -4.60 18.33
C ALA A 149 -10.18 -4.82 18.98
N ALA A 150 -9.82 -6.08 19.24
CA ALA A 150 -8.50 -6.45 19.73
C ALA A 150 -7.39 -6.11 18.71
N SER A 151 -7.68 -6.23 17.41
CA SER A 151 -6.76 -5.79 16.34
C SER A 151 -6.55 -4.28 16.36
N ALA A 152 -7.62 -3.50 16.47
CA ALA A 152 -7.57 -2.05 16.39
C ALA A 152 -6.77 -1.41 17.53
N GLU A 153 -6.81 -1.97 18.74
CA GLU A 153 -5.98 -1.52 19.86
C GLU A 153 -4.49 -1.85 19.65
N ALA A 154 -4.20 -3.01 19.05
CA ALA A 154 -2.84 -3.45 18.76
C ALA A 154 -2.20 -2.72 17.57
N ALA A 155 -3.01 -2.26 16.60
CA ALA A 155 -2.56 -1.63 15.35
C ALA A 155 -1.69 -0.37 15.54
N LYS A 156 -1.74 0.30 16.71
CA LYS A 156 -0.87 1.47 16.99
C LYS A 156 0.59 1.10 17.28
N LYS A 157 0.90 -0.18 17.47
CA LYS A 157 2.26 -0.72 17.70
C LYS A 157 2.55 -1.95 16.84
N ALA A 158 1.75 -2.18 15.81
CA ALA A 158 1.88 -3.31 14.91
C ALA A 158 3.24 -3.29 14.21
N MET A 159 3.90 -4.45 14.13
CA MET A 159 5.15 -4.60 13.36
C MET A 159 4.85 -4.75 11.86
N VAL A 160 3.58 -5.00 11.52
CA VAL A 160 3.14 -5.32 10.16
C VAL A 160 1.92 -4.47 9.81
N GLU A 161 1.90 -3.93 8.60
CA GLU A 161 0.73 -3.20 8.09
C GLU A 161 -0.34 -4.18 7.59
N GLU A 162 -1.55 -4.09 8.14
CA GLU A 162 -2.66 -5.01 7.80
C GLU A 162 -3.63 -4.42 6.76
N VAL A 163 -3.49 -3.13 6.44
CA VAL A 163 -4.45 -2.39 5.63
C VAL A 163 -3.85 -1.98 4.29
N VAL A 164 -4.59 -2.25 3.22
CA VAL A 164 -4.23 -1.74 1.89
C VAL A 164 -4.45 -0.22 1.85
N THR A 165 -3.35 0.54 1.85
CA THR A 165 -3.35 1.99 1.74
C THR A 165 -3.34 2.48 0.29
N PRO A 166 -3.63 3.78 0.05
CA PRO A 166 -3.42 4.40 -1.25
C PRO A 166 -2.00 4.23 -1.80
N ASP A 167 -0.99 4.18 -0.94
CA ASP A 167 0.41 4.02 -1.33
C ASP A 167 0.69 2.63 -1.92
N HIS A 168 0.14 1.56 -1.33
CA HIS A 168 0.21 0.21 -1.89
C HIS A 168 -0.35 0.15 -3.32
N VAL A 169 -1.50 0.78 -3.53
CA VAL A 169 -2.11 0.88 -4.86
C VAL A 169 -1.23 1.69 -5.82
N ALA A 170 -0.69 2.83 -5.37
CA ALA A 170 0.17 3.67 -6.20
C ALA A 170 1.47 2.96 -6.61
N GLN A 171 2.07 2.15 -5.73
CA GLN A 171 3.24 1.33 -6.06
C GLN A 171 2.97 0.33 -7.19
N ILE A 172 1.80 -0.30 -7.20
CA ILE A 172 1.43 -1.26 -8.25
C ILE A 172 1.21 -0.54 -9.57
N VAL A 173 0.46 0.57 -9.57
CA VAL A 173 0.27 1.38 -10.78
C VAL A 173 1.61 1.89 -11.30
N SER A 174 2.52 2.28 -10.41
CA SER A 174 3.87 2.69 -10.77
C SER A 174 4.64 1.58 -11.48
N ARG A 175 4.57 0.35 -10.96
CA ARG A 175 5.19 -0.83 -11.58
C ARG A 175 4.61 -1.13 -12.97
N TRP A 176 3.29 -1.03 -13.12
CA TRP A 176 2.62 -1.32 -14.39
C TRP A 176 2.86 -0.26 -15.45
N THR A 177 2.94 1.02 -15.06
CA THR A 177 2.98 2.17 -15.99
C THR A 177 4.36 2.80 -16.13
N GLY A 178 5.30 2.50 -15.23
CA GLY A 178 6.62 3.14 -15.14
C GLY A 178 6.60 4.58 -14.62
N ILE A 179 5.43 5.11 -14.23
CA ILE A 179 5.30 6.46 -13.68
C ILE A 179 5.71 6.43 -12.19
N PRO A 180 6.62 7.30 -11.71
CA PRO A 180 7.01 7.32 -10.30
C PRO A 180 5.84 7.60 -9.35
N VAL A 181 5.82 6.93 -8.20
CA VAL A 181 4.80 7.09 -7.14
C VAL A 181 4.68 8.54 -6.71
N ASP A 182 5.79 9.26 -6.54
CA ASP A 182 5.80 10.68 -6.18
C ASP A 182 4.98 11.54 -7.14
N LYS A 183 5.01 11.23 -8.44
CA LYS A 183 4.23 11.95 -9.47
C LYS A 183 2.75 11.57 -9.48
N MET A 184 2.38 10.41 -8.91
CA MET A 184 1.00 9.96 -8.77
C MET A 184 0.35 10.50 -7.49
N LEU A 185 1.13 10.51 -6.40
CA LEU A 185 0.71 11.00 -5.09
C LEU A 185 0.78 12.53 -4.99
N GLU A 186 1.53 13.19 -5.88
CA GLU A 186 1.46 14.65 -6.02
C GLU A 186 0.00 15.06 -6.25
N GLY A 187 -0.56 15.77 -5.27
CA GLY A 187 -1.94 16.20 -5.31
C GLY A 187 -2.21 16.98 -6.59
N GLU A 188 -3.31 16.65 -7.28
CA GLU A 188 -3.69 17.32 -8.52
C GLU A 188 -3.71 18.85 -8.35
N ARG A 189 -4.10 19.32 -7.17
CA ARG A 189 -4.03 20.73 -6.78
C ARG A 189 -2.62 21.32 -6.84
N GLU A 190 -1.62 20.66 -6.26
CA GLU A 190 -0.25 21.18 -6.19
C GLU A 190 0.38 21.21 -7.59
N LYS A 191 0.18 20.15 -8.37
CA LYS A 191 0.60 20.08 -9.77
C LYS A 191 0.00 21.20 -10.62
N LEU A 192 -1.27 21.53 -10.39
CA LEU A 192 -1.97 22.63 -11.06
C LEU A 192 -1.47 24.03 -10.63
N LEU A 193 -1.05 24.19 -9.37
CA LEU A 193 -0.48 25.43 -8.86
C LEU A 193 0.94 25.67 -9.38
N LYS A 194 1.71 24.61 -9.62
CA LYS A 194 3.08 24.68 -10.18
C LYS A 194 3.12 24.52 -11.70
N MET A 195 1.97 24.56 -12.38
CA MET A 195 1.86 24.21 -13.80
C MET A 195 2.69 25.14 -14.71
N GLU A 196 2.69 26.44 -14.43
CA GLU A 196 3.48 27.43 -15.18
C GLU A 196 4.98 27.16 -15.04
N GLU A 197 5.45 26.88 -13.82
CA GLU A 197 6.85 26.56 -13.56
C GLU A 197 7.27 25.29 -14.30
N MET A 198 6.43 24.26 -14.25
CA MET A 198 6.69 22.97 -14.90
C MET A 198 6.73 23.07 -16.42
N LEU A 199 5.81 23.83 -17.02
CA LEU A 199 5.82 24.10 -18.46
C LEU A 199 7.00 25.01 -18.85
N GLY A 200 7.33 26.00 -18.03
CA GLY A 200 8.43 26.93 -18.24
C GLY A 200 9.81 26.28 -18.24
N LYS A 201 9.98 25.14 -17.56
CA LYS A 201 11.22 24.33 -17.63
C LYS A 201 11.52 23.80 -19.05
N ARG A 202 10.49 23.63 -19.89
CA ARG A 202 10.63 23.13 -21.27
C ARG A 202 10.36 24.20 -22.32
N VAL A 203 9.48 25.15 -22.04
CA VAL A 203 9.03 26.19 -22.98
C VAL A 203 9.59 27.53 -22.53
N ILE A 204 10.68 27.96 -23.18
CA ILE A 204 11.41 29.18 -22.83
C ILE A 204 10.85 30.37 -23.62
N GLY A 205 10.58 31.48 -22.93
CA GLY A 205 10.21 32.76 -23.56
C GLY A 205 8.77 32.88 -24.07
N GLN A 206 7.86 31.99 -23.63
CA GLN A 206 6.42 32.02 -23.99
C GLN A 206 5.53 32.12 -22.75
N GLU A 207 5.87 33.01 -21.81
CA GLU A 207 5.20 33.14 -20.50
C GLU A 207 3.69 33.36 -20.63
N GLU A 208 3.26 34.25 -21.53
CA GLU A 208 1.83 34.56 -21.76
C GLU A 208 1.05 33.31 -22.24
N ALA A 209 1.63 32.53 -23.16
CA ALA A 209 1.00 31.32 -23.66
C ALA A 209 0.92 30.24 -22.57
N VAL A 210 1.99 30.08 -21.77
CA VAL A 210 2.04 29.14 -20.64
C VAL A 210 1.01 29.52 -19.58
N GLU A 211 0.89 30.80 -19.23
CA GLU A 211 -0.08 31.29 -18.26
C GLU A 211 -1.53 31.09 -18.76
N ALA A 212 -1.80 31.42 -20.03
CA ALA A 212 -3.13 31.25 -20.63
C ALA A 212 -3.58 29.79 -20.64
N VAL A 213 -2.69 28.86 -21.01
CA VAL A 213 -2.96 27.42 -20.98
C VAL A 213 -3.20 26.94 -19.54
N SER A 214 -2.29 27.28 -18.62
CA SER A 214 -2.36 26.85 -17.22
C SER A 214 -3.65 27.35 -16.53
N ARG A 215 -4.03 28.61 -16.77
CA ARG A 215 -5.28 29.20 -16.27
C ARG A 215 -6.52 28.48 -16.82
N SER A 216 -6.53 28.10 -18.10
CA SER A 216 -7.66 27.35 -18.67
C SER A 216 -7.79 25.96 -18.04
N VAL A 217 -6.67 25.23 -17.92
CA VAL A 217 -6.66 23.88 -17.35
C VAL A 217 -7.09 23.90 -15.88
N ARG A 218 -6.62 24.88 -15.10
CA ARG A 218 -7.08 25.08 -13.71
C ARG A 218 -8.58 25.32 -13.62
N ARG A 219 -9.16 26.18 -14.46
CA ARG A 219 -10.60 26.45 -14.46
C ARG A 219 -11.42 25.19 -14.78
N ALA A 220 -10.98 24.40 -15.74
CA ALA A 220 -11.63 23.14 -16.08
C ALA A 220 -11.59 22.15 -14.90
N ARG A 221 -10.43 21.99 -14.27
CA ARG A 221 -10.25 21.09 -13.12
C ARG A 221 -10.96 21.55 -11.85
N ALA A 222 -11.16 22.86 -11.69
CA ALA A 222 -11.97 23.44 -10.61
C ALA A 222 -13.49 23.32 -10.84
N GLY A 223 -13.94 22.70 -11.94
CA GLY A 223 -15.37 22.58 -12.25
C GLY A 223 -16.04 23.89 -12.65
N LEU A 224 -15.26 24.92 -12.99
CA LEU A 224 -15.75 26.23 -13.41
C LEU A 224 -16.10 26.27 -14.91
N GLN A 225 -16.05 25.13 -15.60
CA GLN A 225 -16.43 24.96 -17.00
C GLN A 225 -17.58 23.96 -17.13
N ALA A 226 -18.32 24.04 -18.23
CA ALA A 226 -19.39 23.09 -18.52
C ALA A 226 -18.84 21.66 -18.72
N THR A 227 -19.47 20.67 -18.07
CA THR A 227 -19.03 19.27 -18.04
C THR A 227 -18.99 18.59 -19.41
N ASN A 228 -19.68 19.14 -20.42
CA ASN A 228 -19.74 18.61 -21.78
C ASN A 228 -18.72 19.24 -22.75
N ARG A 229 -17.69 19.93 -22.25
CA ARG A 229 -16.66 20.58 -23.06
C ARG A 229 -15.27 20.01 -22.76
N PRO A 230 -14.33 20.04 -23.73
CA PRO A 230 -12.95 19.64 -23.47
C PRO A 230 -12.30 20.56 -22.42
N ILE A 231 -11.29 20.03 -21.70
CA ILE A 231 -10.54 20.73 -20.63
C ILE A 231 -9.96 22.07 -21.11
N GLY A 232 -9.61 22.16 -22.40
CA GLY A 232 -9.19 23.41 -23.03
C GLY A 232 -9.23 23.27 -24.54
N SER A 233 -9.54 24.37 -25.22
CA SER A 233 -9.42 24.50 -26.68
C SER A 233 -8.56 25.72 -26.95
N PHE A 234 -7.44 25.50 -27.63
CA PHE A 234 -6.40 26.51 -27.83
C PHE A 234 -6.10 26.67 -29.32
N LEU A 235 -5.92 27.93 -29.74
CA LEU A 235 -5.44 28.27 -31.09
C LEU A 235 -4.10 29.00 -30.96
N PHE A 236 -3.00 28.33 -31.29
CA PHE A 236 -1.65 28.91 -31.19
C PHE A 236 -1.25 29.69 -32.45
N LEU A 237 -1.31 31.01 -32.37
CA LEU A 237 -0.90 31.93 -33.43
C LEU A 237 0.54 32.42 -33.20
N GLY A 238 1.29 32.65 -34.28
CA GLY A 238 2.70 33.08 -34.20
C GLY A 238 3.61 32.42 -35.25
N PRO A 239 4.89 32.79 -35.31
CA PRO A 239 5.86 32.22 -36.24
C PRO A 239 6.15 30.73 -35.95
N THR A 240 6.77 30.04 -36.89
CA THR A 240 7.22 28.64 -36.70
C THR A 240 8.47 28.60 -35.82
N GLY A 241 8.70 27.48 -35.13
CA GLY A 241 9.91 27.26 -34.32
C GLY A 241 9.92 27.92 -32.94
N VAL A 242 8.91 28.71 -32.56
CA VAL A 242 8.88 29.44 -31.27
C VAL A 242 8.30 28.65 -30.09
N GLY A 243 8.13 27.32 -30.23
CA GLY A 243 7.72 26.46 -29.12
C GLY A 243 6.24 26.09 -29.05
N LYS A 244 5.42 26.38 -30.08
CA LYS A 244 4.00 25.96 -30.11
C LYS A 244 3.81 24.44 -29.94
N THR A 245 4.56 23.65 -30.69
CA THR A 245 4.54 22.18 -30.60
C THR A 245 5.15 21.70 -29.29
N GLU A 246 6.16 22.41 -28.78
CA GLU A 246 6.80 22.05 -27.51
C GLU A 246 5.85 22.25 -26.33
N LEU A 247 5.07 23.33 -26.33
CA LEU A 247 4.03 23.58 -25.33
C LEU A 247 2.95 22.48 -25.36
N ALA A 248 2.55 22.02 -26.55
CA ALA A 248 1.63 20.89 -26.67
C ALA A 248 2.23 19.58 -26.11
N LYS A 249 3.53 19.32 -26.36
CA LYS A 249 4.25 18.15 -25.83
C LYS A 249 4.60 18.24 -24.35
N ALA A 250 4.71 19.45 -23.80
CA ALA A 250 4.95 19.68 -22.38
C ALA A 250 3.66 19.56 -21.56
N LEU A 251 2.51 19.82 -22.19
CA LEU A 251 1.18 19.67 -21.60
C LEU A 251 0.70 18.21 -21.54
N ALA A 252 1.07 17.40 -22.54
CA ALA A 252 0.75 15.97 -22.61
C ALA A 252 1.57 15.15 -21.62
#